data_AF-A0A176S1X0-F1
#
_entry.id   AF-A0A176S1X0-F1
#
_cell.length_a   1.000
_cell.length_b   1.000
_cell.length_c   1.000
_cell.angle_alpha   90.00
_cell.angle_beta   90.00
_cell.angle_gamma   90.00
#
_symmetry.space_group_name_H-M   'P 1'
#
loop_
_entity.id
_entity.type
_entity.pdbx_description
1 polymer ?
#
loop_
_entity_poly.entity_id
_entity_poly.type
_entity_poly.pdbx_seq_one_letter_code
_entity_poly.pdbx_strand_id
1 'polypeptide(L)'
;AFGQMPFGSFFGTLFFVLLALAAWSSAISLLEPAVAWLVETGKLSRVSATIACGVAIWLVGFATIFSFNIWSDVKLLSMLSGFENKTIFDLIDYLTSNIMLPLGGLFIAIFVAWLIKRQIVADELDTSSDTLGFRLWHLLLRYVAPIAIILIFFNAIGVLS
;
A
#
# COMPACT_ATOMS: atom_id res chain seq x y z
N ALA A 1 -5.10 -26.64 9.66
CA ALA A 1 -6.57 -26.56 9.55
C ALA A 1 -7.13 -27.62 8.60
N PHE A 2 -6.81 -27.59 7.30
CA PHE A 2 -7.41 -28.53 6.32
C PHE A 2 -7.08 -30.01 6.54
N GLY A 3 -5.91 -30.36 7.09
CA GLY A 3 -5.52 -31.75 7.33
C GLY A 3 -6.38 -32.52 8.34
N GLN A 4 -7.18 -31.82 9.15
CA GLN A 4 -8.14 -32.45 10.09
C GLN A 4 -9.57 -32.49 9.55
N MET A 5 -9.82 -31.94 8.35
CA MET A 5 -11.14 -31.93 7.73
C MET A 5 -11.34 -33.16 6.84
N PRO A 6 -12.53 -33.79 6.84
CA PRO A 6 -12.91 -34.74 5.80
C PRO A 6 -12.74 -34.10 4.41
N PHE A 7 -12.12 -34.82 3.46
CA PHE A 7 -11.76 -34.29 2.14
C PHE A 7 -10.86 -33.03 2.17
N GLY A 8 -10.02 -32.89 3.20
CA GLY A 8 -9.15 -31.74 3.40
C GLY A 8 -8.24 -31.38 2.21
N SER A 9 -7.79 -32.37 1.42
CA SER A 9 -7.01 -32.13 0.21
C SER A 9 -7.81 -31.43 -0.89
N PHE A 10 -9.08 -31.78 -1.08
CA PHE A 10 -9.98 -31.15 -2.05
C PHE A 10 -10.25 -29.69 -1.66
N PHE A 11 -10.69 -29.46 -0.42
CA PHE A 11 -10.99 -28.10 0.07
C PHE A 11 -9.73 -27.23 0.17
N GLY A 12 -8.60 -27.80 0.56
CA GLY A 12 -7.31 -27.10 0.58
C GLY A 12 -6.88 -26.67 -0.84
N THR A 13 -6.98 -27.58 -1.82
CA THR A 13 -6.65 -27.26 -3.22
C THR A 13 -7.55 -26.14 -3.74
N LEU A 14 -8.86 -26.25 -3.55
CA LEU A 14 -9.82 -25.23 -3.98
C LEU A 14 -9.53 -23.87 -3.34
N PHE A 15 -9.23 -23.86 -2.04
CA PHE A 15 -8.86 -22.64 -1.32
C PHE A 15 -7.61 -21.98 -1.92
N PHE A 16 -6.53 -22.73 -2.15
CA PHE A 16 -5.30 -22.16 -2.71
C PHE A 16 -5.45 -21.71 -4.16
N VAL A 17 -6.28 -22.38 -4.97
CA VAL A 17 -6.61 -21.90 -6.33
C VAL A 17 -7.32 -20.55 -6.26
N LEU A 18 -8.34 -20.42 -5.41
CA LEU A 18 -9.06 -19.15 -5.23
C LEU A 18 -8.15 -18.05 -4.67
N LEU A 19 -7.31 -18.38 -3.69
CA LEU A 19 -6.33 -17.47 -3.12
C LEU A 19 -5.32 -16.99 -4.18
N ALA A 20 -4.84 -17.88 -5.04
CA ALA A 20 -3.92 -17.55 -6.12
C ALA A 20 -4.57 -16.59 -7.14
N LEU A 21 -5.83 -16.82 -7.50
CA LEU A 21 -6.58 -15.93 -8.41
C LEU A 21 -6.77 -14.53 -7.79
N ALA A 22 -7.11 -14.46 -6.49
CA ALA A 22 -7.23 -13.20 -5.76
C ALA A 22 -5.89 -12.45 -5.63
N ALA A 23 -4.80 -13.17 -5.38
CA ALA A 23 -3.46 -12.59 -5.34
C ALA A 23 -3.03 -12.06 -6.72
N TRP A 24 -3.37 -12.77 -7.79
CA TRP A 24 -3.05 -12.38 -9.16
C TRP A 24 -3.72 -11.06 -9.54
N SER A 25 -5.02 -10.91 -9.30
CA SER A 25 -5.73 -9.66 -9.62
C SER A 25 -5.24 -8.48 -8.79
N SER A 26 -4.92 -8.70 -7.52
CA SER A 26 -4.34 -7.67 -6.64
C SER A 26 -2.96 -7.22 -7.12
N ALA A 27 -2.11 -8.16 -7.54
CA ALA A 27 -0.78 -7.86 -8.07
C ALA A 27 -0.84 -7.00 -9.33
N ILE A 28 -1.79 -7.24 -10.24
CA ILE A 28 -2.03 -6.40 -11.42
C ILE A 28 -2.40 -4.98 -10.99
N SER A 29 -3.37 -4.83 -10.09
CA SER A 29 -3.83 -3.52 -9.61
C SER A 29 -2.73 -2.71 -8.90
N LEU A 30 -1.82 -3.38 -8.19
CA LEU A 30 -0.68 -2.74 -7.53
C LEU A 30 0.43 -2.31 -8.52
N LEU A 31 0.61 -3.05 -9.61
CA LEU A 31 1.61 -2.75 -10.64
C LEU A 31 1.18 -1.58 -11.54
N GLU A 32 -0.11 -1.46 -11.83
CA GLU A 32 -0.64 -0.52 -12.83
C GLU A 32 -0.26 0.96 -12.56
N PRO A 33 -0.34 1.50 -11.32
CA PRO A 33 0.04 2.89 -11.08
C PRO A 33 1.51 3.18 -11.43
N ALA A 34 2.41 2.23 -11.16
CA ALA A 34 3.83 2.38 -11.50
C ALA A 34 4.06 2.33 -13.02
N VAL A 35 3.35 1.43 -13.72
CA VAL A 35 3.41 1.33 -15.18
C VAL A 35 2.82 2.58 -15.84
N ALA A 36 1.65 3.03 -15.40
CA ALA A 36 1.00 4.23 -15.90
C ALA A 36 1.91 5.46 -15.74
N TRP A 37 2.47 5.66 -14.54
CA TRP A 37 3.41 6.74 -14.29
C TRP A 37 4.64 6.68 -15.21
N LEU A 38 5.18 5.49 -15.47
CA LEU A 38 6.35 5.32 -16.33
C LEU A 38 6.03 5.51 -17.83
N VAL A 39 4.81 5.21 -18.26
CA VAL A 39 4.31 5.47 -19.62
C VAL A 39 4.01 6.94 -19.84
N GLU A 40 3.48 7.64 -18.83
CA GLU A 40 3.15 9.07 -18.90
C GLU A 40 4.39 9.95 -18.76
N THR A 41 5.30 9.60 -17.85
CA THR A 41 6.50 10.39 -17.54
C THR A 41 7.69 9.97 -18.42
N GLY A 42 7.77 8.69 -18.79
CA GLY A 42 8.80 8.15 -19.66
C GLY A 42 8.35 8.08 -21.12
N LYS A 43 9.31 7.94 -22.04
CA LYS A 43 9.03 7.64 -23.46
C LYS A 43 8.93 6.12 -23.72
N LEU A 44 8.54 5.34 -22.71
CA LEU A 44 8.49 3.88 -22.82
C LEU A 44 7.12 3.42 -23.33
N SER A 45 7.12 2.38 -24.15
CA SER A 45 5.88 1.69 -24.51
C SER A 45 5.30 0.97 -23.29
N ARG A 46 3.98 0.77 -23.26
CA ARG A 46 3.29 0.07 -22.15
C ARG A 46 3.92 -1.29 -21.85
N VAL A 47 4.23 -2.08 -22.87
CA VAL A 47 4.87 -3.41 -22.71
C VAL A 47 6.25 -3.28 -22.06
N SER A 48 7.07 -2.34 -22.53
CA SER A 48 8.40 -2.11 -21.97
C SER A 48 8.33 -1.66 -20.51
N ALA A 49 7.39 -0.76 -20.17
CA ALA A 49 7.18 -0.29 -18.81
C ALA A 49 6.73 -1.44 -17.88
N THR A 50 5.78 -2.28 -18.31
CA THR A 50 5.33 -3.45 -17.54
C THR A 50 6.47 -4.43 -17.27
N ILE A 51 7.28 -4.76 -18.27
CA ILE A 51 8.43 -5.67 -18.09
C ILE A 51 9.45 -5.05 -17.13
N ALA A 52 9.78 -3.76 -17.29
CA ALA A 52 10.73 -3.07 -16.43
C ALA A 52 10.27 -3.06 -14.97
N CYS A 53 9.02 -2.68 -14.70
CA CYS A 53 8.45 -2.70 -13.35
C CYS A 53 8.38 -4.12 -12.78
N GLY A 54 7.96 -5.11 -13.58
CA GLY A 54 7.89 -6.50 -13.16
C GLY A 54 9.25 -7.09 -12.79
N VAL A 55 10.28 -6.86 -13.60
CA VAL A 55 11.66 -7.28 -13.30
C VAL A 55 12.18 -6.57 -12.06
N ALA A 56 11.95 -5.26 -11.92
CA ALA A 56 12.38 -4.50 -10.75
C ALA A 56 11.76 -5.04 -9.44
N ILE A 57 10.43 -5.27 -9.43
CA ILE A 57 9.73 -5.83 -8.27
C ILE A 57 10.20 -7.25 -7.99
N TRP A 58 10.42 -8.07 -9.02
CA TRP A 58 10.93 -9.43 -8.87
C TRP A 58 12.33 -9.46 -8.23
N LEU A 59 13.22 -8.54 -8.64
CA LEU A 59 14.55 -8.39 -8.02
C LEU A 59 14.47 -7.96 -6.56
N VAL A 60 13.58 -7.02 -6.22
CA VAL A 60 13.32 -6.64 -4.82
C VAL A 60 12.75 -7.83 -4.02
N GLY A 61 11.92 -8.66 -4.66
CA GLY A 61 11.38 -9.89 -4.07
C GLY A 61 12.45 -10.92 -3.67
N PHE A 62 13.58 -10.99 -4.36
CA PHE A 62 14.70 -11.83 -3.89
C PHE A 62 15.28 -11.32 -2.59
N ALA A 63 15.42 -10.00 -2.44
CA ALA A 63 15.95 -9.42 -1.21
C ALA A 63 15.04 -9.72 0.00
N THR A 64 13.71 -9.72 -0.20
CA THR A 64 12.76 -10.09 0.86
C THR A 64 12.79 -11.58 1.17
N ILE A 65 12.85 -12.47 0.17
CA ILE A 65 12.93 -13.92 0.40
C ILE A 65 14.23 -14.28 1.13
N PHE A 66 15.36 -13.69 0.71
CA PHE A 66 16.65 -13.95 1.36
C PHE A 66 16.70 -13.43 2.80
N SER A 67 15.96 -12.37 3.13
CA SER A 67 15.92 -11.86 4.50
C SER A 67 15.26 -12.82 5.50
N PHE A 68 14.48 -13.79 5.02
CA PHE A 68 13.94 -14.87 5.87
C PHE A 68 14.89 -16.05 6.06
N ASN A 69 16.02 -16.12 5.34
CA ASN A 69 16.93 -17.26 5.38
C ASN A 69 18.39 -16.81 5.48
N ILE A 70 19.06 -16.59 4.34
CA ILE A 70 20.51 -16.34 4.26
C ILE A 70 20.88 -14.98 4.86
N TRP A 71 20.00 -13.99 4.71
CA TRP A 71 20.19 -12.62 5.20
C TRP A 71 19.39 -12.34 6.47
N SER A 72 18.98 -13.39 7.19
CA SER A 72 18.26 -13.24 8.46
C SER A 72 19.07 -12.46 9.50
N ASP A 73 20.39 -12.61 9.49
CA ASP A 73 21.31 -11.86 10.37
C ASP A 73 21.73 -10.49 9.81
N VAL A 74 21.40 -10.18 8.55
CA VAL A 74 21.79 -8.92 7.90
C VAL A 74 20.81 -7.82 8.30
N LYS A 75 21.16 -7.10 9.36
CA LYS A 75 20.35 -6.01 9.91
C LYS A 75 20.92 -4.65 9.50
N LEU A 76 20.51 -4.17 8.32
CA LEU A 76 21.02 -2.93 7.70
C LEU A 76 20.91 -1.68 8.59
N LEU A 77 19.84 -1.56 9.39
CA LEU A 77 19.59 -0.43 10.28
C LEU A 77 19.76 -0.79 11.76
N SER A 78 20.55 -1.82 12.07
CA SER A 78 20.81 -2.24 13.45
C SER A 78 21.44 -1.18 14.34
N MET A 79 22.10 -0.17 13.75
CA MET A 79 22.69 0.95 14.49
C MET A 79 21.66 2.00 14.95
N LEU A 80 20.42 1.94 14.47
CA LEU A 80 19.35 2.89 14.83
C LEU A 80 18.46 2.29 15.92
N SER A 81 18.28 3.02 17.03
CA SER A 81 17.37 2.62 18.11
C SER A 81 15.95 2.42 17.57
N GLY A 82 15.38 1.23 17.74
CA GLY A 82 14.06 0.84 17.20
C GLY A 82 14.09 -0.04 15.93
N PHE A 83 15.24 -0.15 15.27
CA PHE A 83 15.43 -0.98 14.06
C PHE A 83 16.42 -2.14 14.26
N GLU A 84 16.87 -2.34 15.51
CA GLU A 84 17.91 -3.29 15.93
C GLU A 84 17.67 -4.75 15.54
N ASN A 85 16.41 -5.14 15.33
CA ASN A 85 16.01 -6.52 15.00
C ASN A 85 15.24 -6.66 13.68
N LYS A 86 15.16 -5.60 12.88
CA LYS A 86 14.37 -5.63 11.64
C LYS A 86 15.20 -6.22 10.48
N THR A 87 14.64 -7.23 9.83
CA THR A 87 15.17 -7.79 8.57
C THR A 87 14.90 -6.84 7.41
N ILE A 88 15.49 -7.09 6.24
CA ILE A 88 15.24 -6.28 5.03
C ILE A 88 13.76 -6.25 4.68
N PHE A 89 13.04 -7.38 4.79
CA PHE A 89 11.59 -7.42 4.62
C PHE A 89 10.88 -6.49 5.61
N ASP A 90 11.22 -6.55 6.90
CA ASP A 90 10.58 -5.72 7.93
C ASP A 90 10.84 -4.22 7.70
N LEU A 91 12.00 -3.86 7.13
CA LEU A 91 12.32 -2.48 6.77
C LEU A 91 11.45 -2.00 5.61
N ILE A 92 11.33 -2.79 4.55
CA ILE A 92 10.51 -2.47 3.38
C ILE A 92 9.03 -2.39 3.78
N ASP A 93 8.55 -3.33 4.59
CA ASP A 93 7.19 -3.32 5.12
C ASP A 93 6.96 -2.10 6.02
N TYR A 94 7.87 -1.80 6.96
CA TYR A 94 7.72 -0.61 7.81
C TYR A 94 7.68 0.68 6.98
N LEU A 95 8.60 0.84 6.04
CA LEU A 95 8.64 2.00 5.15
C LEU A 95 7.34 2.14 4.34
N THR A 96 6.85 1.05 3.77
CA THR A 96 5.68 1.10 2.88
C THR A 96 4.39 1.27 3.70
N SER A 97 4.16 0.38 4.66
CA SER A 97 2.90 0.24 5.40
C SER A 97 2.72 1.33 6.45
N ASN A 98 3.79 1.74 7.14
CA ASN A 98 3.70 2.71 8.25
C ASN A 98 4.07 4.14 7.84
N ILE A 99 4.82 4.33 6.75
CA ILE A 99 5.25 5.66 6.32
C ILE A 99 4.61 6.05 5.00
N MET A 100 4.84 5.31 3.91
CA MET A 100 4.40 5.71 2.58
C MET A 100 2.88 5.73 2.44
N LEU A 101 2.16 4.68 2.90
CA LEU A 101 0.70 4.62 2.81
C LEU A 101 0.02 5.75 3.61
N PRO A 102 0.35 5.99 4.91
CA PRO A 102 -0.30 7.06 5.64
C PRO A 102 0.11 8.45 5.14
N LEU A 103 1.38 8.68 4.75
CA LEU A 103 1.79 9.96 4.14
C LEU A 103 1.06 10.21 2.82
N GLY A 104 0.95 9.20 1.96
CA GLY A 104 0.21 9.28 0.71
C GLY A 104 -1.25 9.63 0.95
N GLY A 105 -1.90 8.95 1.90
CA GLY A 105 -3.26 9.27 2.33
C GLY A 105 -3.39 10.70 2.86
N LEU A 106 -2.42 11.19 3.64
CA LEU A 106 -2.42 12.55 4.19
C LEU A 106 -2.30 13.59 3.08
N PHE A 107 -1.38 13.39 2.14
CA PHE A 107 -1.20 14.31 1.02
C PHE A 107 -2.44 14.33 0.12
N ILE A 108 -3.05 13.18 -0.15
CA ILE A 108 -4.31 13.11 -0.91
C ILE A 108 -5.42 13.83 -0.14
N ALA A 109 -5.57 13.59 1.16
CA ALA A 109 -6.60 14.23 1.98
C ALA A 109 -6.44 15.76 2.02
N ILE A 110 -5.21 16.25 2.23
CA ILE A 110 -4.92 17.69 2.22
C ILE A 110 -5.17 18.28 0.83
N PHE A 111 -4.71 17.60 -0.23
CA PHE A 111 -4.90 18.05 -1.60
C PHE A 111 -6.38 18.20 -1.95
N VAL A 112 -7.18 17.16 -1.72
CA VAL A 112 -8.61 17.15 -2.05
C VAL A 112 -9.41 18.11 -1.17
N ALA A 113 -9.14 18.15 0.14
CA ALA A 113 -9.97 18.92 1.07
C ALA A 113 -9.59 20.40 1.20
N TRP A 114 -8.35 20.77 0.87
CA TRP A 114 -7.84 22.14 1.05
C TRP A 114 -7.34 22.81 -0.23
N LEU A 115 -6.78 22.08 -1.19
CA LEU A 115 -6.20 22.68 -2.40
C LEU A 115 -7.19 22.71 -3.58
N ILE A 116 -8.04 21.70 -3.74
CA ILE A 116 -9.02 21.66 -4.83
C ILE A 116 -10.28 22.43 -4.47
N LYS A 117 -10.85 23.16 -5.45
CA LYS A 117 -12.17 23.80 -5.28
C LYS A 117 -13.24 22.73 -5.05
N ARG A 118 -14.01 22.91 -3.99
CA ARG A 118 -15.11 22.02 -3.58
C ARG A 118 -16.07 21.64 -4.72
N GLN A 119 -16.34 22.55 -5.66
CA GLN A 119 -17.20 22.28 -6.81
C GLN A 119 -16.62 21.19 -7.71
N ILE A 120 -15.33 21.28 -8.03
CA ILE A 120 -14.62 20.31 -8.89
C ILE A 120 -14.65 18.93 -8.26
N VAL A 121 -14.44 18.84 -6.94
CA VAL A 121 -14.50 17.56 -6.21
C VAL A 121 -15.92 16.98 -6.22
N ALA A 122 -16.94 17.82 -6.14
CA ALA A 122 -18.33 17.37 -6.20
C ALA A 122 -18.68 16.84 -7.60
N ASP A 123 -18.27 17.57 -8.64
CA ASP A 123 -18.49 17.19 -10.04
C ASP A 123 -17.78 15.86 -10.37
N GLU A 124 -16.54 15.64 -9.92
CA GLU A 124 -15.80 14.38 -10.08
C GLU A 124 -16.43 13.19 -9.33
N LEU A 125 -17.16 13.46 -8.24
CA LEU A 125 -17.89 12.44 -7.49
C LEU A 125 -19.33 12.24 -8.00
N ASP A 126 -19.68 12.86 -9.13
CA ASP A 126 -21.02 12.87 -9.71
C ASP A 126 -22.10 13.24 -8.67
N THR A 127 -21.80 14.25 -7.85
CA THR A 127 -22.66 14.70 -6.76
C THR A 127 -22.74 16.22 -6.69
N SER A 128 -23.77 16.76 -6.03
CA SER A 128 -23.85 18.21 -5.81
C SER A 128 -23.13 18.60 -4.52
N SER A 129 -22.42 19.72 -4.58
CA SER A 129 -21.70 20.33 -3.45
C SER A 129 -22.61 20.63 -2.25
N ASP A 130 -23.91 20.77 -2.45
CA ASP A 130 -24.87 21.14 -1.40
C ASP A 130 -25.55 19.93 -0.73
N THR A 131 -25.35 18.71 -1.26
CA THR A 131 -25.87 17.50 -0.62
C THR A 131 -25.28 17.33 0.79
N LEU A 132 -26.11 16.93 1.75
CA LEU A 132 -25.68 16.75 3.13
C LEU A 132 -24.58 15.69 3.24
N GLY A 133 -24.68 14.61 2.45
CA GLY A 133 -23.67 13.56 2.34
C GLY A 133 -22.30 14.09 1.92
N PHE A 134 -22.24 14.91 0.87
CA PHE A 134 -20.97 15.49 0.41
C PHE A 134 -20.37 16.45 1.43
N ARG A 135 -21.16 17.28 2.14
CA ARG A 135 -20.59 18.16 3.18
C ARG A 135 -20.05 17.37 4.37
N LEU A 136 -20.75 16.32 4.80
CA LEU A 136 -20.25 15.45 5.87
C LEU A 136 -18.99 14.72 5.45
N TRP A 137 -18.98 14.10 4.27
CA TRP A 137 -17.79 13.44 3.72
C TRP A 137 -16.61 14.42 3.61
N HIS A 138 -16.83 15.62 3.08
CA HIS A 138 -15.78 16.63 2.94
C HIS A 138 -15.30 17.15 4.32
N LEU A 139 -16.18 17.26 5.32
CA LEU A 139 -15.80 17.60 6.70
C LEU A 139 -14.92 16.50 7.32
N LEU A 140 -15.31 15.23 7.15
CA LEU A 140 -14.54 14.08 7.60
C LEU A 140 -13.17 14.04 6.92
N LEU A 141 -13.11 14.26 5.61
CA LEU A 141 -11.86 14.30 4.85
C LEU A 141 -10.97 15.48 5.27
N ARG A 142 -11.55 16.63 5.61
CA ARG A 142 -10.81 17.84 5.98
C ARG A 142 -10.23 17.80 7.39
N TYR A 143 -10.94 17.18 8.33
CA TYR A 143 -10.58 17.21 9.75
C TYR A 143 -10.28 15.82 10.31
N VAL A 144 -11.18 14.85 10.12
CA VAL A 144 -11.04 13.52 10.76
C VAL A 144 -9.91 12.73 10.12
N ALA A 145 -9.79 12.71 8.78
CA ALA A 145 -8.75 11.94 8.11
C ALA A 145 -7.32 12.43 8.44
N PRO A 146 -7.00 13.74 8.38
CA PRO A 146 -5.68 14.23 8.77
C PRO A 146 -5.35 13.95 10.24
N ILE A 147 -6.32 14.16 11.15
CA ILE A 147 -6.11 13.89 12.59
C ILE A 147 -5.85 12.40 12.82
N ALA A 148 -6.66 11.52 12.23
CA ALA A 148 -6.48 10.07 12.36
C ALA A 148 -5.13 9.61 11.83
N ILE A 149 -4.69 10.14 10.68
CA ILE A 149 -3.39 9.80 10.09
C ILE A 149 -2.24 10.31 10.97
N ILE A 150 -2.33 11.52 11.52
CA ILE A 150 -1.34 12.06 12.46
C ILE A 150 -1.25 11.19 13.72
N LEU A 151 -2.38 10.71 14.25
CA LEU A 151 -2.39 9.78 15.38
C LEU A 151 -1.72 8.44 15.05
N ILE A 152 -1.96 7.89 13.85
CA ILE A 152 -1.28 6.69 13.37
C ILE A 152 0.24 6.91 13.29
N PHE A 153 0.69 8.07 12.81
CA PHE A 153 2.12 8.43 12.82
C PHE A 153 2.71 8.48 14.21
N PHE A 154 2.02 9.11 15.17
CA PHE A 154 2.49 9.16 16.55
C PHE A 154 2.58 7.77 17.20
N ASN A 155 1.65 6.87 16.88
CA ASN A 155 1.74 5.47 17.32
C ASN A 155 2.89 4.72 16.61
N ALA A 156 3.08 4.91 15.30
CA ALA A 156 4.15 4.28 14.54
C ALA A 156 5.57 4.71 14.98
N ILE A 157 5.72 5.91 15.54
CA ILE A 157 6.97 6.45 16.11
C ILE A 157 7.14 6.03 17.59
N GLY A 158 6.13 5.41 18.21
CA GLY A 158 6.18 4.95 19.60
C GLY A 158 5.96 6.06 20.64
N VAL A 159 5.38 7.19 20.24
CA VAL A 159 5.02 8.31 21.15
C VAL A 159 3.70 8.02 21.89
N LEU A 160 2.80 7.26 21.25
CA LEU A 160 1.58 6.74 21.87
C LEU A 160 1.78 5.24 22.08
N SER A 161 2.15 4.87 23.32
CA SER A 161 2.27 3.48 23.79
C SER A 161 0.93 2.75 23.79
#